data_AF-A0A931VR18-F1
#
_entry.id   AF-A0A931VR18-F1
#
_cell.length_a   1.000
_cell.length_b   1.000
_cell.length_c   1.000
_cell.angle_alpha   90.00
_cell.angle_beta   90.00
_cell.angle_gamma   90.00
#
_symmetry.space_group_name_H-M   'P 1'
#
loop_
_entity.id
_entity.type
_entity.pdbx_description
1 polymer ?
#
loop_
_entity_poly.entity_id
_entity_poly.type
_entity_poly.pdbx_seq_one_letter_code
_entity_poly.pdbx_strand_id
1 'polypeptide(L)'
;MLFNRLRLEPPDKGRKTASGHYSTSADVLDALSGKHPVVDMVLEHRELSKIKSTYVDALPEAVDSKTGRVHTSYSQTGAVTGRLSSSNPNLQNIPIRTEEGRRVRNGFIAAKGNVLLSVDYSQIELRIVAHMAKDEGMLSAFRAGQDIHATTAAAIYNIPLEQVTKEMRRHAKAINFGLIYGMSSFGLMRSTELTLAEAEDFVKAYFRQFPGVKKYLDGIRELAAKQGYVETLLGRRRYFPALQSRQNVQMKNREEREAINAPIQGTAADIMKIAMLRIPPALKKAKLSAQMLLQVHDELVLEVPKAELENTVEVVKEVMESAYRLDIPLETEARSGPSWGEMKVL
;
A
#
# COMPACT_ATOMS: atom_id res chain seq x y z
N MET A 1 -25.95 17.09 12.81
CA MET A 1 -25.69 16.73 14.22
C MET A 1 -24.37 17.32 14.72
N LEU A 2 -23.21 16.83 14.25
CA LEU A 2 -21.87 17.21 14.76
C LEU A 2 -21.59 18.72 14.75
N PHE A 3 -21.67 19.37 13.58
CA PHE A 3 -21.26 20.77 13.45
C PHE A 3 -22.35 21.77 13.83
N ASN A 4 -23.62 21.47 13.51
CA ASN A 4 -24.72 22.42 13.75
C ASN A 4 -25.29 22.33 15.17
N ARG A 5 -25.48 21.12 15.71
CA ARG A 5 -26.15 20.89 17.01
C ARG A 5 -25.15 20.82 18.15
N LEU A 6 -24.12 20.00 17.99
CA LEU A 6 -23.05 19.83 18.99
C LEU A 6 -21.97 20.91 18.88
N ARG A 7 -22.05 21.77 17.86
CA ARG A 7 -21.14 22.90 17.64
C ARG A 7 -19.66 22.52 17.66
N LEU A 8 -19.33 21.29 17.24
CA LEU A 8 -17.95 20.89 17.03
C LEU A 8 -17.33 21.74 15.92
N GLU A 9 -16.11 22.21 16.13
CA GLU A 9 -15.38 22.93 15.09
C GLU A 9 -14.82 21.95 14.06
N PRO A 10 -15.11 22.10 12.76
CA PRO A 10 -14.52 21.26 11.74
C PRO A 10 -12.99 21.53 11.63
N PRO A 11 -12.15 20.51 11.40
CA PRO A 11 -10.69 20.66 11.29
C PRO A 11 -10.27 21.60 10.15
N ASP A 12 -11.09 21.69 9.11
CA ASP A 12 -10.90 22.61 7.99
C ASP A 12 -12.24 23.27 7.63
N LYS A 13 -12.41 24.53 8.03
CA LYS A 13 -13.63 25.32 7.79
C LYS A 13 -13.90 25.56 6.28
N GLY A 14 -12.88 25.44 5.43
CA GLY A 14 -12.99 25.59 3.97
C GLY A 14 -13.33 24.29 3.23
N ARG A 15 -13.15 23.13 3.86
CA ARG A 15 -13.37 21.83 3.22
C ARG A 15 -14.83 21.38 3.32
N LYS A 16 -15.60 21.70 2.30
CA LYS A 16 -16.99 21.24 2.11
C LYS A 16 -17.08 20.16 1.04
N THR A 17 -18.07 19.27 1.17
CA THR A 17 -18.44 18.32 0.12
C THR A 17 -19.03 19.05 -1.08
N ALA A 18 -19.18 18.37 -2.22
CA ALA A 18 -19.86 18.94 -3.39
C ALA A 18 -21.30 19.41 -3.09
N SER A 19 -21.94 18.81 -2.08
CA SER A 19 -23.27 19.21 -1.56
C SER A 19 -23.24 20.40 -0.59
N GLY A 20 -22.07 21.02 -0.35
CA GLY A 20 -21.94 22.22 0.50
C GLY A 20 -21.94 21.94 2.01
N HIS A 21 -22.01 20.68 2.42
CA HIS A 21 -21.92 20.29 3.84
C HIS A 21 -20.48 20.07 4.28
N TYR A 22 -20.21 20.18 5.58
CA TYR A 22 -18.93 19.78 6.14
C TYR A 22 -18.74 18.27 5.97
N SER A 23 -17.54 17.87 5.55
CA SER A 23 -17.22 16.46 5.42
C SER A 23 -17.31 15.76 6.78
N THR A 24 -17.80 14.52 6.77
CA THR A 24 -17.71 13.62 7.91
C THR A 24 -16.87 12.40 7.55
N SER A 25 -15.96 12.51 6.58
CA SER A 25 -15.05 11.42 6.21
C SER A 25 -14.19 10.96 7.39
N ALA A 26 -13.62 9.75 7.31
CA ALA A 26 -12.82 9.17 8.39
C ALA A 26 -11.69 10.11 8.84
N ASP A 27 -10.94 10.70 7.91
CA ASP A 27 -9.87 11.68 8.20
C ASP A 27 -10.36 12.91 8.98
N VAL A 28 -11.59 13.37 8.72
CA VAL A 28 -12.18 14.50 9.46
C VAL A 28 -12.66 14.08 10.85
N LEU A 29 -13.24 12.89 10.97
CA LEU A 29 -13.69 12.36 12.25
C LEU A 29 -12.52 11.96 13.16
N ASP A 30 -11.44 11.40 12.61
CA ASP A 30 -10.22 11.06 13.34
C ASP A 30 -9.59 12.31 13.96
N ALA A 31 -9.53 13.42 13.20
CA ALA A 31 -9.06 14.71 13.72
C ALA A 31 -9.97 15.30 14.83
N LEU A 32 -11.20 14.81 14.96
CA LEU A 32 -12.16 15.17 16.00
C LEU A 32 -12.27 14.11 17.11
N SER A 33 -11.52 13.01 17.01
CA SER A 33 -11.54 11.95 18.02
C SER A 33 -11.13 12.51 19.38
N GLY A 34 -11.80 12.05 20.44
CA GLY A 34 -11.61 12.57 21.80
C GLY A 34 -12.17 13.98 22.04
N LYS A 35 -12.66 14.71 21.02
CA LYS A 35 -13.32 16.01 21.21
C LYS A 35 -14.75 15.87 21.74
N HIS A 36 -15.42 14.76 21.41
CA HIS A 36 -16.75 14.43 21.94
C HIS A 36 -17.04 12.93 21.76
N PRO A 37 -17.64 12.23 22.76
CA PRO A 37 -17.85 10.78 22.69
C PRO A 37 -18.60 10.28 21.45
N VAL A 38 -19.56 11.07 20.96
CA VAL A 38 -20.32 10.76 19.73
C VAL A 38 -19.43 10.59 18.49
N VAL A 39 -18.27 11.27 18.42
CA VAL A 39 -17.36 11.15 17.27
C VAL A 39 -16.78 9.75 17.23
N ASP A 40 -16.29 9.28 18.37
CA ASP A 40 -15.71 7.94 18.52
C ASP A 40 -16.79 6.86 18.28
N MET A 41 -18.01 7.06 18.80
CA MET A 41 -19.15 6.18 18.53
C MET A 41 -19.53 6.13 17.04
N VAL A 42 -19.44 7.24 16.31
CA VAL A 42 -19.72 7.27 14.86
C VAL A 42 -18.63 6.56 14.07
N LEU A 43 -17.36 6.71 14.46
CA LEU A 43 -16.24 5.99 13.86
C LEU A 43 -16.41 4.48 14.03
N GLU A 44 -16.64 4.05 15.27
CA GLU A 44 -16.88 2.64 15.62
C GLU A 44 -18.10 2.08 14.88
N HIS A 45 -19.23 2.78 14.91
CA HIS A 45 -20.44 2.34 14.21
C HIS A 45 -20.22 2.18 12.70
N ARG A 46 -19.49 3.10 12.06
CA ARG A 46 -19.20 3.01 10.62
C ARG A 46 -18.29 1.86 10.29
N GLU A 47 -17.29 1.62 11.13
CA GLU A 47 -16.41 0.47 10.97
C GLU A 47 -17.19 -0.83 11.08
N LEU A 48 -17.90 -1.04 12.19
CA LEU A 48 -18.67 -2.26 12.43
C LEU A 48 -19.76 -2.47 11.37
N SER A 49 -20.48 -1.41 10.98
CA SER A 49 -21.51 -1.48 9.94
C SER A 49 -20.93 -1.84 8.57
N LYS A 50 -19.74 -1.34 8.25
CA LYS A 50 -19.03 -1.74 7.03
C LYS A 50 -18.55 -3.18 7.10
N ILE A 51 -17.97 -3.60 8.23
CA ILE A 51 -17.54 -4.98 8.45
C ILE A 51 -18.71 -5.95 8.26
N LYS A 52 -19.82 -5.66 8.93
CA LYS A 52 -21.05 -6.45 8.87
C LYS A 52 -21.59 -6.53 7.45
N SER A 53 -21.93 -5.39 6.85
CA SER A 53 -22.63 -5.35 5.57
C SER A 53 -21.77 -5.81 4.39
N THR A 54 -20.49 -5.40 4.34
CA THR A 54 -19.63 -5.64 3.17
C THR A 54 -18.98 -7.01 3.19
N TYR A 55 -18.76 -7.60 4.38
CA TYR A 55 -18.01 -8.85 4.49
C TYR A 55 -18.81 -9.95 5.20
N VAL A 56 -19.29 -9.71 6.42
CA VAL A 56 -19.92 -10.77 7.23
C VAL A 56 -21.23 -11.26 6.60
N ASP A 57 -22.06 -10.34 6.12
CA ASP A 57 -23.33 -10.69 5.47
C ASP A 57 -23.12 -11.09 4.01
N ALA A 58 -22.34 -10.30 3.25
CA ALA A 58 -22.26 -10.46 1.79
C ALA A 58 -21.35 -11.62 1.31
N LEU A 59 -20.28 -11.98 2.04
CA LEU A 59 -19.38 -13.05 1.57
C LEU A 59 -20.02 -14.44 1.63
N PRO A 60 -20.77 -14.83 2.69
CA PRO A 60 -21.51 -16.08 2.70
C PRO A 60 -22.52 -16.19 1.55
N GLU A 61 -23.19 -15.09 1.19
CA GLU A 61 -24.10 -15.05 0.04
C GLU A 61 -23.39 -15.18 -1.31
N ALA A 62 -22.10 -14.83 -1.37
CA ALA A 62 -21.27 -14.93 -2.58
C ALA A 62 -20.63 -16.32 -2.77
N VAL A 63 -20.92 -17.30 -1.90
CA VAL A 63 -20.40 -18.67 -2.05
C VAL A 63 -21.11 -19.36 -3.21
N ASP A 64 -20.32 -19.81 -4.19
CA ASP A 64 -20.82 -20.59 -5.31
C ASP A 64 -21.22 -21.99 -4.85
N SER A 65 -22.46 -22.40 -5.16
CA SER A 65 -23.05 -23.65 -4.67
C SER A 65 -22.41 -24.91 -5.26
N LYS A 66 -21.73 -24.81 -6.41
CA LYS A 66 -21.09 -25.97 -7.07
C LYS A 66 -19.71 -26.25 -6.51
N THR A 67 -18.95 -25.20 -6.24
CA THR A 67 -17.56 -25.28 -5.79
C THR A 67 -17.42 -25.17 -4.27
N GLY A 68 -18.41 -24.59 -3.58
CA GLY A 68 -18.34 -24.26 -2.17
C GLY A 68 -17.31 -23.15 -1.86
N ARG A 69 -16.95 -22.33 -2.85
CA ARG A 69 -15.94 -21.27 -2.75
C ARG A 69 -16.49 -19.92 -3.19
N VAL A 70 -15.85 -18.85 -2.72
CA VAL A 70 -16.08 -17.49 -3.21
C VAL A 70 -15.18 -17.24 -4.41
N HIS A 71 -15.75 -16.76 -5.52
CA HIS A 71 -15.01 -16.46 -6.75
C HIS A 71 -15.01 -14.96 -6.99
N THR A 72 -13.82 -14.35 -7.01
CA THR A 72 -13.66 -12.93 -7.36
C THR A 72 -13.38 -12.74 -8.84
N SER A 73 -13.65 -11.55 -9.35
CA SER A 73 -13.27 -11.13 -10.70
C SER A 73 -12.09 -10.15 -10.65
N TYR A 74 -10.98 -10.49 -11.32
CA TYR A 74 -9.84 -9.58 -11.48
C TYR A 74 -9.94 -8.81 -12.80
N SER A 75 -10.14 -7.49 -12.73
CA SER A 75 -10.05 -6.61 -13.89
C SER A 75 -8.60 -6.26 -14.20
N GLN A 76 -8.15 -6.63 -15.39
CA GLN A 76 -6.79 -6.36 -15.87
C GLN A 76 -6.62 -4.95 -16.46
N THR A 77 -7.72 -4.29 -16.81
CA THR A 77 -7.78 -2.98 -17.48
C THR A 77 -8.47 -1.91 -16.62
N GLY A 78 -8.80 -2.20 -15.35
CA GLY A 78 -9.54 -1.27 -14.48
C GLY A 78 -8.69 -0.13 -13.90
N ALA A 79 -7.48 -0.41 -13.40
CA ALA A 79 -6.67 0.60 -12.73
C ALA A 79 -5.73 1.34 -13.70
N VAL A 80 -5.71 2.68 -13.60
CA VAL A 80 -4.87 3.57 -14.42
C VAL A 80 -3.36 3.40 -14.22
N THR A 81 -2.94 2.76 -13.11
CA THR A 81 -1.54 2.46 -12.82
C THR A 81 -1.13 1.04 -13.22
N GLY A 82 -2.03 0.26 -13.83
CA GLY A 82 -1.73 -1.11 -14.25
C GLY A 82 -1.84 -2.16 -13.15
N ARG A 83 -2.25 -1.81 -11.92
CA ARG A 83 -2.66 -2.78 -10.89
C ARG A 83 -3.89 -3.57 -11.36
N LEU A 84 -4.05 -4.78 -10.83
CA LEU A 84 -5.33 -5.49 -10.91
C LEU A 84 -6.31 -4.87 -9.91
N SER A 85 -7.59 -4.83 -10.26
CA SER A 85 -8.67 -4.58 -9.30
C SER A 85 -9.55 -5.82 -9.15
N SER A 86 -9.99 -6.09 -7.92
CA SER A 86 -10.89 -7.19 -7.59
C SER A 86 -12.32 -6.68 -7.35
N SER A 87 -13.30 -7.39 -7.89
CA SER A 87 -14.73 -7.10 -7.69
C SER A 87 -15.57 -8.37 -7.66
N ASN A 88 -16.80 -8.25 -7.15
CA ASN A 88 -17.83 -9.29 -7.12
C ASN A 88 -17.35 -10.65 -6.55
N PRO A 89 -16.93 -10.73 -5.28
CA PRO A 89 -16.67 -9.65 -4.32
C PRO A 89 -15.24 -9.12 -4.42
N ASN A 90 -14.98 -7.94 -3.85
CA ASN A 90 -13.60 -7.41 -3.76
C ASN A 90 -12.85 -8.13 -2.63
N LEU A 91 -11.84 -8.93 -3.00
CA LEU A 91 -10.99 -9.68 -2.08
C LEU A 91 -9.62 -9.02 -1.85
N GLN A 92 -9.34 -7.87 -2.49
CA GLN A 92 -8.13 -7.10 -2.25
C GLN A 92 -8.24 -6.17 -1.04
N ASN A 93 -9.46 -5.90 -0.55
CA ASN A 93 -9.70 -4.96 0.55
C ASN A 93 -10.25 -5.65 1.81
N ILE A 94 -9.96 -6.93 2.01
CA ILE A 94 -10.33 -7.66 3.24
C ILE A 94 -9.61 -7.02 4.43
N PRO A 95 -10.34 -6.59 5.48
CA PRO A 95 -9.78 -5.79 6.56
C PRO A 95 -8.71 -6.55 7.37
N ILE A 96 -7.75 -5.80 7.92
CA ILE A 96 -6.64 -6.33 8.73
C ILE A 96 -6.21 -5.43 9.89
N ARG A 97 -6.64 -4.16 9.90
CA ARG A 97 -6.11 -3.15 10.81
C ARG A 97 -6.63 -3.36 12.24
N THR A 98 -7.94 -3.48 12.39
CA THR A 98 -8.64 -3.68 13.66
C THR A 98 -8.85 -5.14 13.98
N GLU A 99 -9.17 -5.43 15.24
CA GLU A 99 -9.38 -6.79 15.72
C GLU A 99 -10.57 -7.45 15.02
N GLU A 100 -11.68 -6.74 14.92
CA GLU A 100 -12.91 -7.13 14.23
C GLU A 100 -12.63 -7.35 12.75
N GLY A 101 -11.83 -6.47 12.14
CA GLY A 101 -11.36 -6.63 10.77
C GLY A 101 -10.55 -7.91 10.57
N ARG A 102 -9.60 -8.20 11.47
CA ARG A 102 -8.79 -9.43 11.41
C ARG A 102 -9.65 -10.68 11.55
N ARG A 103 -10.70 -10.65 12.37
CA ARG A 103 -11.62 -11.79 12.52
C ARG A 103 -12.32 -12.16 11.21
N VAL A 104 -12.55 -11.22 10.31
CA VAL A 104 -13.07 -11.52 8.95
C VAL A 104 -12.11 -12.42 8.18
N ARG A 105 -10.79 -12.21 8.31
CA ARG A 105 -9.76 -13.04 7.64
C ARG A 105 -9.74 -14.49 8.14
N ASN A 106 -10.24 -14.77 9.34
CA ASN A 106 -10.36 -16.15 9.84
C ASN A 106 -11.38 -16.97 9.04
N GLY A 107 -12.33 -16.31 8.35
CA GLY A 107 -13.29 -16.98 7.47
C GLY A 107 -12.69 -17.46 6.13
N PHE A 108 -11.48 -17.02 5.79
CA PHE A 108 -10.77 -17.45 4.59
C PHE A 108 -9.82 -18.60 4.95
N ILE A 109 -10.26 -19.83 4.70
CA ILE A 109 -9.56 -21.05 5.11
C ILE A 109 -9.02 -21.83 3.90
N ALA A 110 -7.97 -22.61 4.13
CA ALA A 110 -7.51 -23.60 3.16
C ALA A 110 -8.45 -24.82 3.11
N ALA A 111 -8.50 -25.50 1.95
CA ALA A 111 -9.12 -26.81 1.85
C ALA A 111 -8.45 -27.86 2.78
N LYS A 112 -9.18 -28.93 3.12
CA LYS A 112 -8.67 -30.00 3.99
C LYS A 112 -7.39 -30.61 3.40
N GLY A 113 -6.36 -30.73 4.24
CA GLY A 113 -5.04 -31.23 3.84
C GLY A 113 -4.08 -30.15 3.31
N ASN A 114 -4.61 -28.95 3.06
CA ASN A 114 -3.85 -27.79 2.59
C ASN A 114 -3.64 -26.76 3.71
N VAL A 115 -2.76 -25.82 3.45
CA VAL A 115 -2.56 -24.57 4.18
C VAL A 115 -2.59 -23.41 3.20
N LEU A 116 -2.89 -22.21 3.68
CA LEU A 116 -2.68 -21.00 2.90
C LEU A 116 -1.23 -20.55 3.06
N LEU A 117 -0.62 -20.14 1.95
CA LEU A 117 0.69 -19.50 1.88
C LEU A 117 0.51 -18.09 1.33
N SER A 118 0.97 -17.09 2.07
CA SER A 118 1.06 -15.70 1.65
C SER A 118 2.53 -15.36 1.41
N VAL A 119 2.85 -14.79 0.25
CA VAL A 119 4.19 -14.26 -0.06
C VAL A 119 4.05 -12.82 -0.52
N ASP A 120 4.69 -11.89 0.20
CA ASP A 120 4.56 -10.45 0.01
C ASP A 120 5.95 -9.82 -0.22
N TYR A 121 6.05 -8.84 -1.11
CA TYR A 121 7.33 -8.15 -1.32
C TYR A 121 7.66 -7.21 -0.16
N SER A 122 8.89 -7.31 0.34
CA SER A 122 9.40 -6.39 1.34
C SER A 122 9.76 -5.03 0.72
N GLN A 123 8.89 -4.03 0.97
CA GLN A 123 9.14 -2.62 0.64
C GLN A 123 9.39 -2.37 -0.87
N ILE A 124 8.67 -3.09 -1.74
CA ILE A 124 8.89 -3.06 -3.20
C ILE A 124 8.91 -1.65 -3.79
N GLU A 125 8.00 -0.78 -3.38
CA GLU A 125 7.90 0.59 -3.91
C GLU A 125 9.11 1.45 -3.51
N LEU A 126 9.65 1.29 -2.29
CA LEU A 126 10.89 1.97 -1.91
C LEU A 126 12.10 1.44 -2.69
N ARG A 127 12.16 0.12 -2.92
CA ARG A 127 13.25 -0.48 -3.72
C ARG A 127 13.22 0.02 -5.16
N ILE A 128 12.03 0.17 -5.74
CA ILE A 128 11.83 0.76 -7.07
C ILE A 128 12.28 2.22 -7.09
N VAL A 129 11.93 3.02 -6.07
CA VAL A 129 12.37 4.42 -5.98
C VAL A 129 13.89 4.50 -5.89
N ALA A 130 14.53 3.69 -5.05
CA ALA A 130 16.00 3.65 -4.94
C ALA A 130 16.66 3.35 -6.30
N HIS A 131 16.12 2.39 -7.04
CA HIS A 131 16.58 2.01 -8.37
C HIS A 131 16.37 3.11 -9.41
N MET A 132 15.17 3.68 -9.49
CA MET A 132 14.82 4.74 -10.45
C MET A 132 15.62 6.02 -10.20
N ALA A 133 15.83 6.34 -8.92
CA ALA A 133 16.55 7.52 -8.49
C ALA A 133 18.07 7.38 -8.59
N LYS A 134 18.58 6.14 -8.69
CA LYS A 134 20.01 5.82 -8.58
C LYS A 134 20.62 6.49 -7.34
N ASP A 135 19.89 6.44 -6.23
CA ASP A 135 20.30 7.08 -4.99
C ASP A 135 21.25 6.18 -4.22
N GLU A 136 22.55 6.45 -4.28
CA GLU A 136 23.57 5.60 -3.66
C GLU A 136 23.39 5.42 -2.14
N GLY A 137 22.85 6.44 -1.44
CA GLY A 137 22.55 6.35 -0.02
C GLY A 137 21.45 5.31 0.26
N MET A 138 20.35 5.40 -0.47
CA MET A 138 19.22 4.48 -0.33
C MET A 138 19.57 3.07 -0.85
N LEU A 139 20.30 2.95 -1.96
CA LEU A 139 20.78 1.67 -2.48
C LEU A 139 21.71 0.98 -1.48
N SER A 140 22.64 1.72 -0.86
CA SER A 140 23.54 1.18 0.17
C SER A 140 22.78 0.75 1.42
N ALA A 141 21.78 1.51 1.87
CA ALA A 141 20.93 1.15 2.99
C ALA A 141 20.20 -0.19 2.76
N PHE A 142 19.63 -0.40 1.56
CA PHE A 142 19.01 -1.67 1.20
C PHE A 142 20.01 -2.83 1.14
N ARG A 143 21.19 -2.63 0.54
CA ARG A 143 22.24 -3.68 0.47
C ARG A 143 22.74 -4.09 1.85
N ALA A 144 22.72 -3.17 2.81
CA ALA A 144 23.09 -3.42 4.20
C ALA A 144 21.94 -3.98 5.06
N GLY A 145 20.76 -4.25 4.48
CA GLY A 145 19.59 -4.74 5.23
C GLY A 145 19.05 -3.75 6.26
N GLN A 146 19.31 -2.45 6.09
CA GLN A 146 18.86 -1.42 7.03
C GLN A 146 17.35 -1.23 6.95
N ASP A 147 16.72 -1.08 8.12
CA ASP A 147 15.32 -0.72 8.22
C ASP A 147 15.15 0.80 8.06
N ILE A 148 14.97 1.25 6.82
CA ILE A 148 14.76 2.67 6.49
C ILE A 148 13.60 3.28 7.29
N HIS A 149 12.55 2.50 7.61
CA HIS A 149 11.44 3.01 8.40
C HIS A 149 11.83 3.25 9.85
N ALA A 150 12.59 2.34 10.46
CA ALA A 150 13.07 2.52 11.82
C ALA A 150 14.10 3.66 11.91
N THR A 151 15.00 3.78 10.93
CA THR A 151 15.94 4.90 10.84
C THR A 151 15.21 6.25 10.70
N THR A 152 14.19 6.32 9.84
CA THR A 152 13.34 7.51 9.72
C THR A 152 12.60 7.81 11.02
N ALA A 153 12.07 6.79 11.71
CA ALA A 153 11.41 6.99 13.00
C ALA A 153 12.37 7.58 14.05
N ALA A 154 13.55 6.99 14.20
CA ALA A 154 14.58 7.47 15.11
C ALA A 154 14.91 8.96 14.86
N ALA A 155 15.03 9.35 13.60
CA ALA A 155 15.27 10.74 13.21
C ALA A 155 14.08 11.68 13.50
N ILE A 156 12.84 11.27 13.21
CA ILE A 156 11.64 12.10 13.45
C ILE A 156 11.42 12.34 14.94
N TYR A 157 11.54 11.29 15.74
CA TYR A 157 11.31 11.35 17.18
C TYR A 157 12.55 11.79 17.98
N ASN A 158 13.69 11.96 17.31
CA ASN A 158 14.99 12.30 17.90
C ASN A 158 15.38 11.33 19.05
N ILE A 159 15.30 10.03 18.77
CA ILE A 159 15.60 8.94 19.72
C ILE A 159 16.57 7.92 19.11
N PRO A 160 17.32 7.15 19.91
CA PRO A 160 18.11 6.01 19.43
C PRO A 160 17.24 4.96 18.72
N LEU A 161 17.83 4.23 17.76
CA LEU A 161 17.13 3.22 16.94
C LEU A 161 16.49 2.13 17.80
N GLU A 162 17.14 1.79 18.92
CA GLU A 162 16.70 0.77 19.87
C GLU A 162 15.44 1.18 20.65
N GLN A 163 15.14 2.48 20.71
CA GLN A 163 13.95 3.01 21.37
C GLN A 163 12.76 3.16 20.39
N VAL A 164 12.95 2.86 19.11
CA VAL A 164 11.89 2.94 18.11
C VAL A 164 10.85 1.86 18.37
N THR A 165 9.66 2.30 18.78
CA THR A 165 8.52 1.40 18.95
C THR A 165 7.91 0.97 17.61
N LYS A 166 7.16 -0.14 17.60
CA LYS A 166 6.43 -0.63 16.42
C LYS A 166 5.46 0.44 15.87
N GLU A 167 4.85 1.21 16.75
CA GLU A 167 3.95 2.31 16.39
C GLU A 167 4.68 3.47 15.73
N MET A 168 5.83 3.90 16.28
CA MET A 168 6.69 4.91 15.68
C MET A 168 7.19 4.48 14.29
N ARG A 169 7.61 3.22 14.14
CA ARG A 169 8.00 2.65 12.85
C ARG A 169 6.85 2.65 11.84
N ARG A 170 5.64 2.28 12.28
CA ARG A 170 4.44 2.30 11.42
C ARG A 170 4.10 3.71 10.94
N HIS A 171 4.26 4.70 11.82
CA HIS A 171 4.07 6.11 11.47
C HIS A 171 5.13 6.60 10.48
N ALA A 172 6.41 6.33 10.75
CA ALA A 172 7.53 6.65 9.86
C ALA A 172 7.44 5.96 8.49
N LYS A 173 6.85 4.76 8.42
CA LYS A 173 6.52 4.10 7.16
C LYS A 173 5.59 4.99 6.32
N ALA A 174 4.48 5.46 6.89
CA ALA A 174 3.54 6.35 6.17
C ALA A 174 4.22 7.64 5.68
N ILE A 175 5.13 8.20 6.48
CA ILE A 175 5.90 9.40 6.13
C ILE A 175 6.88 9.12 4.98
N ASN A 176 7.66 8.04 5.06
CA ASN A 176 8.55 7.63 3.97
C ASN A 176 7.79 7.44 2.65
N PHE A 177 6.64 6.76 2.69
CA PHE A 177 5.75 6.64 1.53
C PHE A 177 5.29 8.01 1.03
N GLY A 178 4.91 8.92 1.94
CA GLY A 178 4.59 10.29 1.59
C GLY A 178 5.73 10.98 0.84
N LEU A 179 6.95 10.93 1.38
CA LEU A 179 8.10 11.65 0.85
C LEU A 179 8.54 11.13 -0.52
N ILE A 180 8.56 9.81 -0.73
CA ILE A 180 8.85 9.23 -2.06
C ILE A 180 7.76 9.51 -3.09
N TYR A 181 6.57 9.93 -2.66
CA TYR A 181 5.50 10.42 -3.53
C TYR A 181 5.40 11.95 -3.59
N GLY A 182 6.40 12.66 -3.08
CA GLY A 182 6.48 14.12 -3.16
C GLY A 182 5.60 14.86 -2.17
N MET A 183 5.30 14.26 -1.00
CA MET A 183 4.73 14.96 0.15
C MET A 183 5.54 16.21 0.48
N SER A 184 4.86 17.34 0.68
CA SER A 184 5.48 18.60 1.09
C SER A 184 5.68 18.67 2.61
N SER A 185 6.50 19.60 3.09
CA SER A 185 6.66 19.88 4.53
C SER A 185 5.32 20.20 5.21
N PHE A 186 4.40 20.87 4.52
CA PHE A 186 3.05 21.11 5.02
C PHE A 186 2.23 19.82 5.13
N GLY A 187 2.38 18.90 4.18
CA GLY A 187 1.78 17.58 4.25
C GLY A 187 2.32 16.77 5.44
N LEU A 188 3.63 16.84 5.66
CA LEU A 188 4.30 16.18 6.79
C LEU A 188 3.85 16.75 8.13
N MET A 189 3.81 18.08 8.28
CA MET A 189 3.29 18.78 9.46
C MET A 189 1.85 18.37 9.77
N ARG A 190 0.99 18.17 8.75
CA ARG A 190 -0.38 17.70 8.98
C ARG A 190 -0.48 16.25 9.45
N SER A 191 0.49 15.42 9.12
CA SER A 191 0.52 14.01 9.52
C SER A 191 1.30 13.77 10.82
N THR A 192 1.99 14.77 11.36
CA THR A 192 2.88 14.66 12.52
C THR A 192 2.57 15.74 13.54
N GLU A 193 3.20 15.67 14.72
CA GLU A 193 3.13 16.75 15.71
C GLU A 193 4.20 17.83 15.49
N LEU A 194 4.95 17.75 14.39
CA LEU A 194 6.01 18.69 14.05
C LEU A 194 5.42 20.07 13.71
N THR A 195 6.13 21.12 14.12
CA THR A 195 5.93 22.46 13.59
C THR A 195 6.32 22.52 12.10
N LEU A 196 5.89 23.58 11.40
CA LEU A 196 6.27 23.78 10.00
C LEU A 196 7.80 23.86 9.82
N ALA A 197 8.50 24.55 10.73
CA ALA A 197 9.95 24.68 10.68
C ALA A 197 10.66 23.32 10.84
N GLU A 198 10.23 22.52 11.83
CA GLU A 198 10.78 21.18 12.04
C GLU A 198 10.48 20.25 10.86
N ALA A 199 9.28 20.31 10.28
CA ALA A 199 8.92 19.54 9.10
C ALA A 199 9.77 19.94 7.88
N GLU A 200 10.07 21.23 7.69
CA GLU A 200 10.97 21.70 6.65
C GLU A 200 12.41 21.19 6.85
N ASP A 201 12.93 21.28 8.06
CA ASP A 201 14.28 20.82 8.38
C ASP A 201 14.41 19.31 8.26
N PHE A 202 13.37 18.56 8.65
CA PHE A 202 13.29 17.13 8.41
C PHE A 202 13.33 16.78 6.92
N VAL A 203 12.48 17.42 6.10
CA VAL A 203 12.45 17.18 4.65
C VAL A 203 13.81 17.52 4.01
N LYS A 204 14.45 18.62 4.44
CA LYS A 204 15.80 18.99 3.99
C LYS A 204 16.84 17.93 4.39
N ALA A 205 16.79 17.42 5.61
CA ALA A 205 17.71 16.39 6.10
C ALA A 205 17.52 15.07 5.33
N TYR A 206 16.27 14.63 5.13
CA TYR A 206 15.92 13.44 4.37
C TYR A 206 16.49 13.50 2.95
N PHE A 207 16.27 14.59 2.22
CA PHE A 207 16.80 14.75 0.87
C PHE A 207 18.30 15.07 0.81
N ARG A 208 18.92 15.47 1.92
CA ARG A 208 20.39 15.54 2.02
C ARG A 208 20.99 14.14 2.15
N GLN A 209 20.31 13.25 2.86
CA GLN A 209 20.70 11.85 2.97
C GLN A 209 20.42 11.07 1.68
N PHE A 210 19.32 11.38 1.00
CA PHE A 210 18.88 10.74 -0.26
C PHE A 210 18.72 11.78 -1.40
N PRO A 211 19.83 12.38 -1.88
CA PRO A 211 19.79 13.45 -2.88
C PRO A 211 19.34 12.99 -4.27
N GLY A 212 19.61 11.74 -4.65
CA GLY A 212 19.13 11.12 -5.88
C GLY A 212 17.62 11.03 -5.92
N VAL A 213 16.98 10.73 -4.79
CA VAL A 213 15.52 10.71 -4.69
C VAL A 213 14.94 12.09 -4.98
N LYS A 214 15.49 13.16 -4.39
CA LYS A 214 15.04 14.53 -4.69
C LYS A 214 15.17 14.85 -6.18
N LYS A 215 16.34 14.57 -6.77
CA LYS A 215 16.60 14.80 -8.19
C LYS A 215 15.61 14.05 -9.08
N TYR A 216 15.29 12.81 -8.74
CA TYR A 216 14.29 12.01 -9.44
C TYR A 216 12.89 12.61 -9.35
N LEU A 217 12.46 13.03 -8.16
CA LEU A 217 11.13 13.63 -7.96
C LEU A 217 10.99 14.97 -8.71
N ASP A 218 12.03 15.80 -8.70
CA ASP A 218 12.04 17.05 -9.46
C ASP A 218 12.03 16.75 -10.97
N GLY A 219 12.84 15.80 -11.43
CA GLY A 219 12.92 15.42 -12.84
C GLY A 219 11.64 14.79 -13.40
N ILE A 220 10.95 13.94 -12.64
CA ILE A 220 9.69 13.31 -13.11
C ILE A 220 8.56 14.34 -13.22
N ARG A 221 8.52 15.36 -12.35
CA ARG A 221 7.57 16.48 -12.44
C ARG A 221 7.78 17.26 -13.73
N GLU A 222 9.03 17.63 -14.02
CA GLU A 222 9.39 18.34 -15.25
C GLU A 222 9.07 17.51 -16.49
N LEU A 223 9.41 16.21 -16.47
CA LEU A 223 9.13 15.29 -17.57
C LEU A 223 7.62 15.19 -17.84
N ALA A 224 6.82 14.95 -16.79
CA ALA A 224 5.37 14.85 -16.89
C ALA A 224 4.74 16.15 -17.42
N ALA A 225 5.21 17.31 -16.95
CA ALA A 225 4.76 18.61 -17.43
C ALA A 225 5.16 18.88 -18.88
N LYS A 226 6.30 18.36 -19.35
CA LYS A 226 6.78 18.55 -20.72
C LYS A 226 6.07 17.66 -21.74
N GLN A 227 5.92 16.36 -21.45
CA GLN A 227 5.41 15.40 -22.44
C GLN A 227 3.95 14.97 -22.21
N GLY A 228 3.37 15.28 -21.05
CA GLY A 228 1.98 14.96 -20.72
C GLY A 228 1.73 13.50 -20.35
N TYR A 229 2.77 12.70 -20.14
CA TYR A 229 2.68 11.33 -19.65
C TYR A 229 3.94 10.90 -18.91
N VAL A 230 3.85 9.81 -18.16
CA VAL A 230 4.99 9.13 -17.53
C VAL A 230 4.96 7.64 -17.83
N GLU A 231 6.08 6.96 -17.63
CA GLU A 231 6.25 5.53 -17.94
C GLU A 231 6.78 4.74 -16.73
N THR A 232 6.41 3.46 -16.64
CA THR A 232 7.06 2.50 -15.75
C THR A 232 8.42 2.05 -16.31
N LEU A 233 9.22 1.31 -15.55
CA LEU A 233 10.47 0.71 -16.06
C LEU A 233 10.25 -0.23 -17.25
N LEU A 234 9.02 -0.73 -17.43
CA LEU A 234 8.64 -1.63 -18.53
C LEU A 234 7.84 -0.91 -19.63
N GLY A 235 7.81 0.43 -19.61
CA GLY A 235 7.21 1.25 -20.68
C GLY A 235 5.69 1.40 -20.61
N ARG A 236 5.03 1.00 -19.52
CA ARG A 236 3.58 1.26 -19.34
C ARG A 236 3.35 2.76 -19.16
N ARG A 237 2.50 3.35 -20.00
CA ARG A 237 2.21 4.79 -20.00
C ARG A 237 0.99 5.16 -19.16
N ARG A 238 1.05 6.34 -18.53
CA ARG A 238 -0.11 7.05 -18.00
C ARG A 238 -0.08 8.52 -18.42
N TYR A 239 -1.17 8.98 -19.03
CA TYR A 239 -1.32 10.35 -19.55
C TYR A 239 -1.99 11.28 -18.52
N PHE A 240 -1.58 12.55 -18.54
CA PHE A 240 -1.99 13.61 -17.61
C PHE A 240 -2.33 14.90 -18.39
N PRO A 241 -3.54 14.97 -18.98
CA PRO A 241 -3.91 16.07 -19.85
C PRO A 241 -4.03 17.42 -19.13
N ALA A 242 -4.33 17.46 -17.83
CA ALA A 242 -4.43 18.73 -17.10
C ALA A 242 -3.05 19.36 -16.83
N LEU A 243 -1.95 18.61 -16.91
CA LEU A 243 -0.60 19.17 -16.85
C LEU A 243 -0.30 20.12 -18.02
N GLN A 244 -0.95 19.89 -19.17
CA GLN A 244 -0.85 20.74 -20.37
C GLN A 244 -1.85 21.91 -20.35
N SER A 245 -2.87 21.86 -19.49
CA SER A 245 -3.92 22.87 -19.42
C SER A 245 -3.56 24.03 -18.48
N ARG A 246 -3.92 25.26 -18.88
CA ARG A 246 -3.72 26.47 -18.07
C ARG A 246 -4.88 26.79 -17.12
N GLN A 247 -6.00 26.07 -17.20
CA GLN A 247 -7.27 26.53 -16.63
C GLN A 247 -7.59 26.01 -15.22
N ASN A 248 -6.85 25.03 -14.67
CA ASN A 248 -7.17 24.48 -13.35
C ASN A 248 -5.94 24.08 -12.52
N VAL A 249 -5.51 25.00 -11.64
CA VAL A 249 -4.36 24.79 -10.73
C VAL A 249 -4.58 23.61 -9.78
N GLN A 250 -5.79 23.39 -9.29
CA GLN A 250 -6.08 22.29 -8.37
C GLN A 250 -5.96 20.92 -9.06
N MET A 251 -6.51 20.79 -10.28
CA MET A 251 -6.34 19.57 -11.07
C MET A 251 -4.89 19.35 -11.46
N LYS A 252 -4.16 20.40 -11.84
CA LYS A 252 -2.73 20.32 -12.17
C LYS A 252 -1.91 19.80 -10.99
N ASN A 253 -2.10 20.36 -9.79
CA ASN A 253 -1.41 19.91 -8.59
C ASN A 253 -1.75 18.45 -8.22
N ARG A 254 -2.97 18.00 -8.53
CA ARG A 254 -3.38 16.60 -8.34
C ARG A 254 -2.66 15.68 -9.32
N GLU A 255 -2.72 16.00 -10.61
CA GLU A 255 -2.07 15.20 -11.66
C GLU A 255 -0.55 15.17 -11.50
N GLU A 256 0.07 16.25 -11.03
CA GLU A 256 1.51 16.28 -10.74
C GLU A 256 1.89 15.26 -9.66
N ARG A 257 1.13 15.18 -8.56
CA ARG A 257 1.34 14.15 -7.53
C ARG A 257 1.11 12.75 -8.06
N GLU A 258 0.09 12.57 -8.88
CA GLU A 258 -0.22 11.28 -9.49
C GLU A 258 0.85 10.85 -10.52
N ALA A 259 1.47 11.79 -11.21
CA ALA A 259 2.56 11.56 -12.17
C ALA A 259 3.85 11.10 -11.48
N ILE A 260 4.12 11.58 -10.26
CA ILE A 260 5.24 11.10 -9.44
C ILE A 260 5.00 9.63 -9.02
N ASN A 261 3.79 9.29 -8.58
CA ASN A 261 3.48 7.97 -8.05
C ASN A 261 3.35 6.91 -9.17
N ALA A 262 2.77 7.27 -10.31
CA ALA A 262 2.40 6.31 -11.37
C ALA A 262 3.56 5.40 -11.85
N PRO A 263 4.80 5.90 -12.09
CA PRO A 263 5.93 5.05 -12.46
C PRO A 263 6.26 4.02 -11.38
N ILE A 264 6.25 4.43 -10.11
CA ILE A 264 6.63 3.60 -8.96
C ILE A 264 5.59 2.48 -8.78
N GLN A 265 4.33 2.88 -8.61
CA GLN A 265 3.21 1.95 -8.40
C GLN A 265 3.00 1.03 -9.61
N GLY A 266 3.14 1.56 -10.82
CA GLY A 266 2.99 0.79 -12.05
C GLY A 266 4.13 -0.21 -12.26
N THR A 267 5.36 0.17 -11.94
CA THR A 267 6.50 -0.76 -11.98
C THR A 267 6.29 -1.90 -10.98
N ALA A 268 5.82 -1.62 -9.76
CA ALA A 268 5.49 -2.67 -8.79
C ALA A 268 4.42 -3.63 -9.34
N ALA A 269 3.38 -3.09 -9.99
CA ALA A 269 2.34 -3.88 -10.64
C ALA A 269 2.88 -4.73 -11.81
N ASP A 270 3.80 -4.18 -12.59
CA ASP A 270 4.45 -4.90 -13.70
C ASP A 270 5.30 -6.07 -13.19
N ILE A 271 6.12 -5.83 -12.14
CA ILE A 271 6.94 -6.86 -11.48
C ILE A 271 6.06 -7.98 -10.90
N MET A 272 4.99 -7.62 -10.19
CA MET A 272 4.03 -8.59 -9.65
C MET A 272 3.41 -9.44 -10.76
N LYS A 273 2.99 -8.83 -11.88
CA LYS A 273 2.43 -9.55 -13.03
C LYS A 273 3.44 -10.50 -13.65
N ILE A 274 4.72 -10.12 -13.74
CA ILE A 274 5.78 -11.02 -14.21
C ILE A 274 5.93 -12.22 -13.28
N ALA A 275 5.96 -11.99 -11.96
CA ALA A 275 6.02 -13.07 -10.98
C ALA A 275 4.82 -14.02 -11.14
N MET A 276 3.61 -13.48 -11.25
CA MET A 276 2.38 -14.26 -11.45
C MET A 276 2.44 -15.15 -12.70
N LEU A 277 3.01 -14.67 -13.80
CA LEU A 277 3.17 -15.45 -15.03
C LEU A 277 4.21 -16.56 -14.88
N ARG A 278 5.24 -16.36 -14.04
CA ARG A 278 6.34 -17.30 -13.86
C ARG A 278 6.08 -18.37 -12.79
N ILE A 279 5.20 -18.11 -11.82
CA ILE A 279 4.91 -19.07 -10.73
C ILE A 279 4.30 -20.38 -11.23
N PRO A 280 3.20 -20.41 -12.01
CA PRO A 280 2.60 -21.68 -12.46
C PRO A 280 3.56 -22.63 -13.19
N PRO A 281 4.37 -22.19 -14.18
CA PRO A 281 5.34 -23.09 -14.80
C PRO A 281 6.47 -23.52 -13.86
N ALA A 282 6.88 -22.68 -12.91
CA ALA A 282 7.89 -23.05 -11.91
C ALA A 282 7.38 -24.14 -10.94
N LEU A 283 6.15 -23.99 -10.43
CA LEU A 283 5.50 -25.00 -9.60
C LEU A 283 5.36 -26.33 -10.34
N LYS A 284 4.92 -26.29 -11.61
CA LYS A 284 4.81 -27.48 -12.47
C LYS A 284 6.16 -28.17 -12.66
N LYS A 285 7.24 -27.42 -12.90
CA LYS A 285 8.60 -27.95 -13.05
C LYS A 285 9.09 -28.63 -11.77
N ALA A 286 8.77 -28.04 -10.61
CA ALA A 286 9.09 -28.59 -9.30
C ALA A 286 8.16 -29.74 -8.86
N LYS A 287 7.15 -30.10 -9.69
CA LYS A 287 6.11 -31.09 -9.38
C LYS A 287 5.32 -30.76 -8.10
N LEU A 288 5.10 -29.48 -7.86
CA LEU A 288 4.30 -28.97 -6.75
C LEU A 288 2.87 -28.71 -7.21
N SER A 289 1.91 -29.03 -6.34
CA SER A 289 0.47 -28.98 -6.60
C SER A 289 -0.17 -27.68 -6.08
N ALA A 290 0.63 -26.76 -5.55
CA ALA A 290 0.18 -25.45 -5.05
C ALA A 290 -0.62 -24.67 -6.11
N GLN A 291 -1.66 -23.96 -5.65
CA GLN A 291 -2.55 -23.16 -6.49
C GLN A 291 -2.54 -21.71 -6.06
N MET A 292 -2.28 -20.80 -7.00
CA MET A 292 -2.42 -19.36 -6.75
C MET A 292 -3.90 -19.00 -6.69
N LEU A 293 -4.33 -18.43 -5.56
CA LEU A 293 -5.73 -18.05 -5.32
C LEU A 293 -5.97 -16.56 -5.55
N LEU A 294 -5.17 -15.72 -4.90
CA LEU A 294 -5.39 -14.26 -4.87
C LEU A 294 -4.10 -13.51 -5.14
N GLN A 295 -4.25 -12.35 -5.79
CA GLN A 295 -3.28 -11.27 -5.77
C GLN A 295 -3.87 -10.07 -5.01
N VAL A 296 -3.12 -9.56 -4.03
CA VAL A 296 -3.50 -8.46 -3.16
C VAL A 296 -2.36 -7.46 -3.13
N HIS A 297 -2.38 -6.51 -4.06
CA HIS A 297 -1.30 -5.52 -4.20
C HIS A 297 0.08 -6.17 -4.45
N ASP A 298 0.95 -6.18 -3.46
CA ASP A 298 2.30 -6.78 -3.45
C ASP A 298 2.33 -8.20 -2.87
N GLU A 299 1.18 -8.73 -2.44
CA GLU A 299 1.00 -10.08 -1.88
C GLU A 299 0.38 -11.06 -2.89
N LEU A 300 0.87 -12.30 -2.89
CA LEU A 300 0.22 -13.46 -3.49
C LEU A 300 -0.21 -14.44 -2.41
N VAL A 301 -1.45 -14.92 -2.51
CA VAL A 301 -2.00 -15.97 -1.65
C VAL A 301 -2.18 -17.24 -2.46
N LEU A 302 -1.59 -18.33 -1.99
CA LEU A 302 -1.66 -19.66 -2.56
C LEU A 302 -2.32 -20.63 -1.57
N GLU A 303 -2.95 -21.66 -2.09
CA GLU A 303 -3.35 -22.85 -1.33
C GLU A 303 -2.36 -23.97 -1.66
N VAL A 304 -1.78 -24.59 -0.62
CA VAL A 304 -0.62 -25.47 -0.75
C VAL A 304 -0.87 -26.75 0.06
N PRO A 305 -0.67 -27.96 -0.50
CA PRO A 305 -0.66 -29.18 0.30
C PRO A 305 0.34 -29.07 1.44
N LYS A 306 -0.05 -29.44 2.66
CA LYS A 306 0.79 -29.23 3.84
C LYS A 306 2.18 -29.89 3.72
N ALA A 307 2.25 -31.03 3.02
CA ALA A 307 3.50 -31.75 2.78
C ALA A 307 4.44 -31.05 1.77
N GLU A 308 3.94 -30.10 0.99
CA GLU A 308 4.68 -29.39 -0.07
C GLU A 308 5.07 -27.96 0.33
N LEU A 309 4.75 -27.53 1.56
CA LEU A 309 4.85 -26.13 1.99
C LEU A 309 6.26 -25.57 1.83
N GLU A 310 7.27 -26.22 2.40
CA GLU A 310 8.66 -25.73 2.41
C GLU A 310 9.20 -25.56 0.98
N ASN A 311 9.07 -26.59 0.14
CA ASN A 311 9.48 -26.53 -1.27
C ASN A 311 8.71 -25.46 -2.05
N THR A 312 7.41 -25.27 -1.75
CA THR A 312 6.59 -24.24 -2.41
C THR A 312 7.06 -22.85 -2.02
N VAL A 313 7.41 -22.63 -0.76
CA VAL A 313 7.94 -21.35 -0.27
C VAL A 313 9.23 -21.00 -1.00
N GLU A 314 10.18 -21.93 -1.09
CA GLU A 314 11.45 -21.71 -1.80
C GLU A 314 11.22 -21.31 -3.25
N VAL A 315 10.40 -22.09 -3.99
CA VAL A 315 10.11 -21.83 -5.40
C VAL A 315 9.40 -20.49 -5.60
N VAL A 316 8.38 -20.18 -4.79
CA VAL A 316 7.62 -18.94 -4.95
C VAL A 316 8.47 -17.72 -4.62
N LYS A 317 9.25 -17.77 -3.53
CA LYS A 317 10.18 -16.69 -3.16
C LYS A 317 11.21 -16.46 -4.25
N GLU A 318 11.87 -17.51 -4.73
CA GLU A 318 12.87 -17.40 -5.81
C GLU A 318 12.26 -16.73 -7.06
N VAL A 319 11.07 -17.16 -7.48
CA VAL A 319 10.40 -16.62 -8.68
C VAL A 319 10.02 -15.15 -8.50
N MET A 320 9.51 -14.77 -7.32
CA MET A 320 9.15 -13.38 -7.02
C MET A 320 10.40 -12.50 -6.93
N GLU A 321 11.42 -12.92 -6.18
CA GLU A 321 12.66 -12.15 -5.99
C GLU A 321 13.47 -11.99 -7.29
N SER A 322 13.34 -12.93 -8.23
CA SER A 322 13.95 -12.88 -9.56
C SER A 322 13.03 -12.34 -10.66
N ALA A 323 11.81 -11.88 -10.34
CA ALA A 323 10.83 -11.44 -11.32
C ALA A 323 11.36 -10.32 -12.23
N TYR A 324 12.13 -9.40 -11.66
CA TYR A 324 12.77 -8.31 -12.38
C TYR A 324 14.07 -7.88 -11.69
N ARG A 325 15.08 -7.52 -12.47
CA ARG A 325 16.40 -7.13 -11.94
C ARG A 325 16.44 -5.62 -11.68
N LEU A 326 16.54 -5.23 -10.41
CA LEU A 326 16.88 -3.88 -9.97
C LEU A 326 18.37 -3.80 -9.59
N ASP A 327 18.85 -2.62 -9.15
CA ASP A 327 20.24 -2.45 -8.66
C ASP A 327 20.44 -2.99 -7.22
N ILE A 328 19.35 -3.43 -6.61
CA ILE A 328 19.25 -4.05 -5.29
C ILE A 328 18.32 -5.26 -5.39
N PRO A 329 18.51 -6.28 -4.54
CA PRO A 329 17.65 -7.47 -4.57
C PRO A 329 16.20 -7.09 -4.27
N LEU A 330 15.26 -7.79 -4.90
CA LEU A 330 13.90 -7.88 -4.39
C LEU A 330 13.90 -8.93 -3.29
N GLU A 331 13.15 -8.67 -2.22
CA GLU A 331 13.02 -9.58 -1.09
C GLU A 331 11.56 -9.84 -0.80
N THR A 332 11.25 -11.03 -0.32
CA THR A 332 9.89 -11.45 0.02
C THR A 332 9.81 -12.03 1.43
N GLU A 333 8.68 -11.80 2.09
CA GLU A 333 8.32 -12.43 3.36
C GLU A 333 7.22 -13.46 3.12
N ALA A 334 7.42 -14.68 3.60
CA ALA A 334 6.45 -15.76 3.51
C ALA A 334 5.76 -15.98 4.86
N ARG A 335 4.45 -16.19 4.81
CA ARG A 335 3.62 -16.54 5.97
C ARG A 335 2.70 -17.72 5.62
N SER A 336 2.44 -18.61 6.55
CA SER A 336 1.49 -19.71 6.34
C SER A 336 0.57 -19.98 7.52
N GLY A 337 -0.60 -20.53 7.23
CA GLY A 337 -1.58 -20.87 8.26
C GLY A 337 -2.80 -21.61 7.70
N PRO A 338 -3.66 -22.16 8.58
CA PRO A 338 -4.90 -22.82 8.17
C PRO A 338 -5.95 -21.82 7.66
N SER A 339 -5.88 -20.57 8.12
CA SER A 339 -6.71 -19.45 7.68
C SER A 339 -5.84 -18.21 7.42
N TRP A 340 -6.35 -17.26 6.65
CA TRP A 340 -5.61 -16.04 6.30
C TRP A 340 -5.35 -15.16 7.53
N GLY A 341 -6.24 -15.21 8.54
CA GLY A 341 -6.07 -14.46 9.79
C GLY A 341 -5.11 -15.10 10.79
N GLU A 342 -4.78 -16.38 10.63
CA GLU A 342 -3.91 -17.14 11.55
C GLU A 342 -2.51 -17.44 10.98
N MET A 343 -2.14 -16.77 9.89
CA MET A 343 -0.83 -16.99 9.26
C MET A 343 0.33 -16.52 10.16
N LYS A 344 1.39 -17.31 10.19
CA LYS A 344 2.65 -17.01 10.89
C LYS A 344 3.81 -16.91 9.89
N VAL A 345 4.77 -16.03 10.19
CA VAL A 345 6.02 -15.92 9.42
C VAL A 345 6.75 -17.26 9.44
N LEU A 346 7.25 -17.66 8.26
CA LEU A 346 8.03 -18.88 8.04
C LEU A 346 9.53 -18.61 8.15
#